data_AF-A0A0M4GFJ1-F1
#
_entry.id   AF-A0A0M4GFJ1-F1
#
_cell.length_a   1.000
_cell.length_b   1.000
_cell.length_c   1.000
_cell.angle_alpha   90.00
_cell.angle_beta   90.00
_cell.angle_gamma   90.00
#
_symmetry.space_group_name_H-M   'P 1'
#
loop_
_entity.id
_entity.type
_entity.pdbx_description
1 polymer ?
#
loop_
_entity_poly.entity_id
_entity_poly.type
_entity_poly.pdbx_seq_one_letter_code
_entity_poly.pdbx_strand_id
1 'polypeptide(L)'
;MTRRLQVQQEDRATLDQLRHRSWWTGAEAWVLVDDYDLVATASGNPLLTLLPLLAQSQDIGLHVIIARRMGGAARSVYEAVLQNLGELGTTGILLSGNPEEGAVIGRVRPVRSAPGRARVVSRDLGLVTAQLLWTPPRA
;
A
#
# COMPACT_ATOMS: atom_id res chain seq x y z
N MET A 1 5.22 -40.64 37.45
CA MET A 1 5.58 -40.66 36.01
C MET A 1 5.07 -39.37 35.37
N THR A 2 5.88 -38.31 35.40
CA THR A 2 5.49 -36.98 34.89
C THR A 2 6.01 -36.85 33.47
N ARG A 3 5.12 -37.07 32.48
CA ARG A 3 5.43 -36.84 31.07
C ARG A 3 5.44 -35.33 30.83
N ARG A 4 6.63 -34.74 30.91
CA ARG A 4 6.90 -33.36 30.45
C ARG A 4 6.44 -33.28 29.00
N LEU A 5 5.41 -32.47 28.74
CA LEU A 5 5.03 -32.09 27.39
C LEU A 5 6.18 -31.25 26.82
N GLN A 6 7.00 -31.87 25.98
CA GLN A 6 7.87 -31.11 25.08
C GLN A 6 6.94 -30.40 24.10
N VAL A 7 6.75 -29.10 24.30
CA VAL A 7 6.20 -28.20 23.28
C VAL A 7 7.17 -28.25 22.11
N GLN A 8 6.78 -28.94 21.04
CA GLN A 8 7.55 -28.98 19.80
C GLN A 8 7.59 -27.58 19.19
N GLN A 9 8.80 -27.19 18.87
CA GLN A 9 9.24 -25.88 18.43
C GLN A 9 8.97 -25.73 16.92
N GLU A 10 7.72 -25.89 16.48
CA GLU A 10 7.34 -25.96 15.05
C GLU A 10 6.66 -24.68 14.49
N ASP A 11 6.28 -23.72 15.35
CA ASP A 11 5.53 -22.52 14.93
C ASP A 11 6.38 -21.38 14.31
N ARG A 12 7.67 -21.61 14.01
CA ARG A 12 8.55 -20.56 13.48
C ARG A 12 9.21 -20.98 12.17
N ALA A 13 8.87 -20.28 11.09
CA ALA A 13 9.59 -20.35 9.84
C ALA A 13 11.06 -19.97 10.04
N THR A 14 11.96 -20.69 9.38
CA THR A 14 13.38 -20.34 9.36
C THR A 14 13.62 -19.09 8.51
N LEU A 15 14.75 -18.40 8.71
CA LEU A 15 15.12 -17.22 7.90
C LEU A 15 15.17 -17.53 6.40
N ASP A 16 15.62 -18.74 6.05
CA ASP A 16 15.70 -19.17 4.66
C ASP A 16 14.30 -19.40 4.06
N GLN A 17 13.39 -19.99 4.83
CA GLN A 17 11.99 -20.16 4.43
C GLN A 17 11.25 -18.83 4.30
N LEU A 18 11.53 -17.84 5.16
CA LEU A 18 10.97 -16.49 5.03
C LEU A 18 11.45 -15.81 3.74
N ARG A 19 12.77 -15.84 3.48
CA ARG A 19 13.36 -15.24 2.26
C ARG A 19 12.80 -15.84 0.98
N HIS A 20 12.63 -17.16 0.95
CA HIS A 20 12.13 -17.88 -0.22
C HIS A 20 10.62 -18.11 -0.21
N ARG A 21 9.91 -17.59 0.81
CA ARG A 21 8.47 -17.81 1.06
C ARG A 21 8.04 -19.28 1.04
N SER A 22 8.96 -20.21 1.28
CA SER A 22 8.72 -21.65 1.12
C SER A 22 7.97 -22.29 2.29
N TRP A 23 7.54 -21.49 3.27
CA TRP A 23 6.71 -21.93 4.39
C TRP A 23 5.21 -21.94 4.04
N TRP A 24 4.82 -21.37 2.90
CA TRP A 24 3.47 -21.46 2.34
C TRP A 24 3.52 -21.75 0.83
N THR A 25 2.39 -22.19 0.29
CA THR A 25 2.19 -22.39 -1.16
C THR A 25 0.82 -21.86 -1.55
N GLY A 26 0.67 -21.37 -2.78
CA GLY A 26 -0.59 -20.79 -3.27
C GLY A 26 -0.39 -19.59 -4.19
N ALA A 27 -1.48 -18.92 -4.53
CA ALA A 27 -1.45 -17.67 -5.28
C ALA A 27 -1.22 -16.47 -4.34
N GLU A 28 -0.60 -15.41 -4.85
CA GLU A 28 -0.53 -14.12 -4.16
C GLU A 28 -1.90 -13.43 -4.13
N ALA A 29 -2.15 -12.65 -3.07
CA ALA A 29 -3.38 -11.89 -2.90
C ALA A 29 -3.17 -10.44 -3.34
N TRP A 30 -4.01 -9.97 -4.27
CA TRP A 30 -4.00 -8.60 -4.78
C TRP A 30 -5.30 -7.89 -4.39
N VAL A 31 -5.19 -6.85 -3.58
CA VAL A 31 -6.30 -5.99 -3.18
C VAL A 31 -6.18 -4.66 -3.90
N LEU A 32 -7.02 -4.47 -4.93
CA LEU A 32 -7.09 -3.23 -5.70
C LEU A 32 -8.29 -2.43 -5.24
N VAL A 33 -8.05 -1.21 -4.81
CA VAL A 33 -9.09 -0.31 -4.30
C VAL A 33 -9.06 0.96 -5.11
N ASP A 34 -10.09 1.16 -5.91
CA ASP A 34 -10.31 2.41 -6.64
C ASP A 34 -11.30 3.30 -5.90
N ASP A 35 -11.26 4.61 -6.18
CA ASP A 35 -12.08 5.63 -5.52
C ASP A 35 -12.09 5.47 -3.98
N TYR A 36 -10.91 5.31 -3.37
CA TYR A 36 -10.77 5.02 -1.93
C TYR A 36 -11.46 6.04 -1.02
N ASP A 37 -11.59 7.30 -1.44
CA ASP A 37 -12.34 8.32 -0.70
C ASP A 37 -13.83 8.00 -0.54
N LEU A 38 -14.39 7.11 -1.37
CA LEU A 38 -15.75 6.56 -1.24
C LEU A 38 -15.79 5.28 -0.40
N VAL A 39 -14.64 4.61 -0.22
CA VAL A 39 -14.51 3.37 0.57
C VAL A 39 -14.26 3.69 2.04
N ALA A 40 -13.36 4.63 2.31
CA ALA A 40 -13.04 5.09 3.66
C ALA A 40 -14.00 6.21 4.07
N THR A 41 -15.10 5.82 4.73
CA THR A 41 -16.18 6.74 5.12
C THR A 41 -16.21 6.98 6.63
N ALA A 42 -17.02 7.94 7.07
CA ALA A 42 -17.27 8.17 8.50
C ALA A 42 -17.90 6.96 9.21
N SER A 43 -18.60 6.08 8.46
CA SER A 43 -19.21 4.86 9.00
C SER A 43 -18.21 3.72 9.17
N GLY A 44 -17.01 3.85 8.63
CA GLY A 44 -15.94 2.87 8.75
C GLY A 44 -15.09 2.74 7.49
N ASN A 45 -14.01 1.96 7.64
CA ASN A 45 -13.09 1.63 6.57
C ASN A 45 -12.82 0.12 6.59
N PRO A 46 -13.29 -0.64 5.58
CA PRO A 46 -13.11 -2.10 5.57
C PRO A 46 -11.63 -2.52 5.48
N LEU A 47 -10.75 -1.67 4.96
CA LEU A 47 -9.32 -1.97 4.84
C LEU A 47 -8.58 -1.97 6.18
N LEU A 48 -9.21 -1.52 7.27
CA LEU A 48 -8.61 -1.61 8.62
C LEU A 48 -8.28 -3.06 9.00
N THR A 49 -9.00 -4.03 8.45
CA THR A 49 -8.73 -5.46 8.63
C THR A 49 -7.38 -5.91 8.05
N LEU A 50 -6.86 -5.20 7.05
CA LEU A 50 -5.56 -5.48 6.43
C LEU A 50 -4.40 -4.82 7.18
N LEU A 51 -4.67 -3.82 8.00
CA LEU A 51 -3.66 -3.01 8.70
C LEU A 51 -2.63 -3.87 9.46
N PRO A 52 -3.02 -4.92 10.22
CA PRO A 52 -2.05 -5.77 10.93
C PRO A 52 -1.13 -6.56 10.01
N LEU A 53 -1.49 -6.73 8.73
CA LEU A 53 -0.78 -7.55 7.75
C LEU A 53 0.18 -6.75 6.87
N LEU A 54 0.01 -5.42 6.80
CA LEU A 54 0.75 -4.58 5.84
C LEU A 54 2.27 -4.67 6.04
N ALA A 55 2.73 -4.73 7.28
CA ALA A 55 4.15 -4.83 7.61
C ALA A 55 4.77 -6.18 7.22
N GLN A 56 3.98 -7.25 7.14
CA GLN A 56 4.45 -8.58 6.69
C GLN A 56 4.00 -8.92 5.26
N SER A 57 3.47 -7.94 4.53
CA SER A 57 2.90 -8.13 3.18
C SER A 57 3.83 -8.87 2.23
N GLN A 58 5.14 -8.56 2.28
CA GLN A 58 6.17 -9.21 1.49
C GLN A 58 6.32 -10.70 1.83
N ASP A 59 6.14 -11.12 3.08
CA ASP A 59 6.36 -12.52 3.49
C ASP A 59 5.14 -13.40 3.18
N ILE A 60 3.94 -12.81 3.19
CA ILE A 60 2.66 -13.50 2.97
C ILE A 60 2.12 -13.40 1.54
N GLY A 61 2.82 -12.68 0.64
CA GLY A 61 2.37 -12.49 -0.74
C GLY A 61 1.10 -11.61 -0.86
N LEU A 62 0.97 -10.60 -0.01
CA LEU A 62 -0.12 -9.62 -0.04
C LEU A 62 0.34 -8.36 -0.77
N HIS A 63 -0.46 -7.90 -1.72
CA HIS A 63 -0.25 -6.66 -2.47
C HIS A 63 -1.49 -5.78 -2.35
N VAL A 64 -1.31 -4.54 -1.90
CA VAL A 64 -2.41 -3.57 -1.77
C VAL A 64 -2.12 -2.37 -2.65
N ILE A 65 -3.03 -2.07 -3.57
CA ILE A 65 -2.96 -0.91 -4.48
C ILE A 65 -4.19 -0.06 -4.22
N ILE A 66 -3.97 1.21 -3.89
CA ILE A 66 -5.04 2.16 -3.57
C ILE A 66 -4.94 3.33 -4.54
N ALA A 67 -6.03 3.60 -5.26
CA ALA A 67 -6.26 4.81 -6.03
C ALA A 67 -7.31 5.67 -5.31
N ARG A 68 -7.05 6.99 -5.29
CA ARG A 68 -7.90 7.95 -4.61
C ARG A 68 -7.90 9.28 -5.33
N ARG A 69 -8.99 10.04 -5.18
CA ARG A 69 -9.10 11.38 -5.76
C ARG A 69 -8.25 12.39 -5.01
N MET A 70 -7.88 13.48 -5.68
CA MET A 70 -6.99 14.50 -5.10
C MET A 70 -7.67 15.36 -4.02
N GLY A 71 -8.98 15.58 -4.09
CA GLY A 71 -9.67 16.44 -3.14
C GLY A 71 -9.51 15.95 -1.70
N GLY A 72 -9.00 16.79 -0.80
CA GLY A 72 -8.81 16.45 0.61
C GLY A 72 -7.66 15.48 0.90
N ALA A 73 -6.82 15.18 -0.10
CA ALA A 73 -5.64 14.33 0.01
C ALA A 73 -4.74 14.59 1.21
N ALA A 74 -4.36 15.84 1.45
CA ALA A 74 -3.40 16.13 2.52
C ALA A 74 -3.98 15.89 3.92
N ARG A 75 -5.31 15.82 4.04
CA ARG A 75 -5.97 15.43 5.31
C ARG A 75 -6.09 13.92 5.42
N SER A 76 -6.43 13.24 4.31
CA SER A 76 -6.63 11.79 4.30
C SER A 76 -5.37 10.99 4.58
N VAL A 77 -4.16 11.52 4.34
CA VAL A 77 -2.90 10.80 4.59
C VAL A 77 -2.66 10.46 6.07
N TYR A 78 -3.41 11.08 6.98
CA TYR A 78 -3.39 10.77 8.42
C TYR A 78 -4.43 9.70 8.82
N GLU A 79 -5.24 9.21 7.87
CA GLU A 79 -6.09 8.04 8.09
C GLU A 79 -5.20 6.79 8.21
N ALA A 80 -5.57 5.86 9.09
CA ALA A 80 -4.71 4.78 9.56
C ALA A 80 -4.08 3.95 8.43
N VAL A 81 -4.84 3.58 7.40
CA VAL A 81 -4.32 2.77 6.29
C VAL A 81 -3.31 3.56 5.45
N LEU A 82 -3.66 4.78 5.04
CA LEU A 82 -2.76 5.61 4.23
C LEU A 82 -1.51 6.05 5.00
N GLN A 83 -1.67 6.35 6.29
CA GLN A 83 -0.56 6.68 7.18
C GLN A 83 0.43 5.51 7.26
N ASN A 84 -0.07 4.28 7.51
CA ASN A 84 0.77 3.10 7.64
C ASN A 84 1.51 2.78 6.33
N LEU A 85 0.85 2.90 5.18
CA LEU A 85 1.50 2.76 3.87
C LEU A 85 2.64 3.78 3.68
N GLY A 86 2.44 5.02 4.14
CA GLY A 86 3.46 6.07 4.14
C GLY A 86 4.64 5.73 5.05
N GLU A 87 4.40 5.21 6.25
CA GLU A 87 5.43 4.79 7.22
C GLU A 87 6.25 3.59 6.72
N LEU A 88 5.60 2.64 6.05
CA LEU A 88 6.26 1.52 5.37
C LEU A 88 7.10 1.96 4.15
N GLY A 89 7.01 3.23 3.75
CA GLY A 89 7.70 3.81 2.60
C GLY A 89 7.26 3.19 1.28
N THR A 90 5.97 2.89 1.17
CA THR A 90 5.33 2.41 -0.05
C THR A 90 5.55 3.42 -1.17
N THR A 91 5.78 2.94 -2.40
CA THR A 91 5.88 3.82 -3.58
C THR A 91 4.54 4.51 -3.82
N GLY A 92 4.57 5.84 -3.93
CA GLY A 92 3.40 6.65 -4.20
C GLY A 92 3.44 7.30 -5.59
N ILE A 93 2.28 7.45 -6.21
CA ILE A 93 2.13 8.07 -7.54
C ILE A 93 1.21 9.28 -7.41
N LEU A 94 1.74 10.47 -7.70
CA LEU A 94 0.96 11.70 -7.77
C LEU A 94 0.66 12.05 -9.22
N LEU A 95 -0.61 12.01 -9.60
CA LEU A 95 -1.11 12.51 -10.88
C LEU A 95 -1.41 14.02 -10.80
N SER A 96 -2.11 14.54 -11.80
CA SER A 96 -2.55 15.94 -11.86
C SER A 96 -3.36 16.32 -10.61
N GLY A 97 -3.08 17.49 -10.05
CA GLY A 97 -3.80 17.99 -8.89
C GLY A 97 -3.51 19.47 -8.60
N ASN A 98 -4.20 20.01 -7.59
CA ASN A 98 -4.05 21.41 -7.18
C ASN A 98 -2.91 21.55 -6.15
N PRO A 99 -1.85 22.33 -6.40
CA PRO A 99 -0.77 22.55 -5.43
C PRO A 99 -1.20 23.07 -4.05
N GLU A 100 -2.36 23.74 -3.98
CA GLU A 100 -2.98 24.23 -2.74
C GLU A 100 -3.46 23.09 -1.82
N GLU A 101 -3.59 21.87 -2.33
CA GLU A 101 -3.90 20.70 -1.50
C GLU A 101 -2.81 20.45 -0.45
N GLY A 102 -1.59 20.91 -0.67
CA GLY A 102 -0.48 20.68 0.25
C GLY A 102 0.39 19.49 -0.15
N ALA A 103 1.26 19.06 0.76
CA ALA A 103 2.05 17.86 0.57
C ALA A 103 1.18 16.62 0.77
N VAL A 104 1.24 15.67 -0.17
CA VAL A 104 0.37 14.48 -0.17
C VAL A 104 1.17 13.21 0.00
N ILE A 105 2.25 13.03 -0.78
CA ILE A 105 3.13 11.85 -0.64
C ILE A 105 4.49 12.35 -0.17
N GLY A 106 4.80 12.07 1.11
CA GLY A 106 5.95 12.66 1.79
C GLY A 106 5.87 14.19 1.77
N ARG A 107 6.89 14.85 1.21
CA ARG A 107 6.94 16.32 1.07
C ARG A 107 6.48 16.82 -0.29
N VAL A 108 5.96 15.92 -1.14
CA VAL A 108 5.68 16.23 -2.55
C VAL A 108 4.24 16.76 -2.69
N ARG A 109 4.13 17.95 -3.28
CA ARG A 109 2.85 18.57 -3.66
C ARG A 109 2.41 18.12 -5.05
N PRO A 110 1.11 17.95 -5.31
CA PRO A 110 0.62 17.73 -6.66
C PRO A 110 0.86 18.96 -7.53
N VAL A 111 0.89 18.75 -8.85
CA VAL A 111 1.01 19.82 -9.84
C VAL A 111 -0.05 19.62 -10.91
N ARG A 112 -0.51 20.71 -11.52
CA ARG A 112 -1.39 20.61 -12.68
C ARG A 112 -0.58 20.01 -13.84
N SER A 113 -1.08 18.93 -14.41
CA SER A 113 -0.41 18.20 -15.49
C SER A 113 -1.42 17.59 -16.46
N ALA A 114 -0.94 17.19 -17.64
CA ALA A 114 -1.74 16.44 -18.60
C ALA A 114 -2.16 15.06 -18.05
N PRO A 115 -3.26 14.46 -18.54
CA PRO A 115 -3.70 13.13 -18.13
C PRO A 115 -2.57 12.09 -18.22
N GLY A 116 -2.45 11.26 -17.18
CA GLY A 116 -1.42 10.23 -17.07
C GLY A 116 0.00 10.75 -16.72
N ARG A 117 0.26 12.06 -16.72
CA ARG A 117 1.55 12.59 -16.25
C ARG A 117 1.65 12.42 -14.74
N ALA A 118 2.69 11.73 -14.29
CA ALA A 118 2.87 11.34 -12.90
C ALA A 118 4.18 11.85 -12.30
N ARG A 119 4.15 12.12 -10.99
CA ARG A 119 5.32 12.25 -10.11
C ARG A 119 5.34 11.02 -9.21
N VAL A 120 6.30 10.13 -9.41
CA VAL A 120 6.46 8.90 -8.63
C VAL A 120 7.44 9.19 -7.49
N VAL A 121 7.02 8.88 -6.27
CA VAL A 121 7.80 9.02 -5.04
C VAL A 121 8.12 7.62 -4.54
N SER A 122 9.39 7.24 -4.60
CA SER A 122 9.87 5.92 -4.20
C SER A 122 11.06 6.07 -3.25
N ARG A 123 11.22 5.13 -2.33
CA ARG A 123 12.40 5.04 -1.47
C ARG A 123 13.68 4.84 -2.31
N ASP A 124 13.60 3.99 -3.32
CA ASP A 124 14.78 3.55 -4.08
C ASP A 124 15.12 4.52 -5.22
N LEU A 125 14.11 5.06 -5.90
CA LEU A 125 14.30 5.96 -7.05
C LEU A 125 14.25 7.45 -6.68
N GLY A 126 13.84 7.79 -5.46
CA GLY A 126 13.53 9.16 -5.08
C GLY A 126 12.29 9.69 -5.79
N LEU A 127 12.35 10.95 -6.26
CA LEU A 127 11.27 11.59 -6.99
C LEU A 127 11.56 11.55 -8.50
N VAL A 128 10.73 10.85 -9.25
CA VAL A 128 10.86 10.75 -10.72
C VAL A 128 9.58 11.19 -11.42
N THR A 129 9.70 11.77 -12.61
CA THR A 129 8.56 12.06 -13.48
C THR A 129 8.34 10.90 -14.43
N ALA A 130 7.08 10.46 -14.55
CA ALA A 130 6.68 9.37 -15.42
C ALA A 130 5.44 9.76 -16.26
N GLN A 131 5.15 8.97 -17.28
CA GLN A 131 3.90 9.02 -18.02
C GLN A 131 3.26 7.65 -17.93
N LEU A 132 2.03 7.56 -17.41
CA LEU A 132 1.28 6.32 -17.40
C LEU A 132 0.93 5.90 -18.82
N LEU A 133 1.05 4.60 -19.08
CA LEU A 133 0.52 4.00 -20.30
C LEU A 133 -1.00 4.08 -20.29
N TRP A 134 -1.57 4.42 -21.44
CA TRP A 134 -3.01 4.39 -21.63
C TRP A 134 -3.42 3.03 -22.18
N THR A 135 -4.34 2.38 -21.47
CA THR A 135 -5.09 1.23 -22.02
C THR A 135 -6.52 1.67 -22.22
N PRO A 136 -7.17 1.32 -23.35
CA PRO A 136 -8.60 1.49 -23.50
C PRO A 136 -9.33 0.82 -22.33
N PRO A 137 -10.37 1.47 -21.76
CA PRO A 137 -11.23 0.82 -20.79
C PRO A 137 -11.81 -0.47 -21.38
N ARG A 138 -11.81 -1.55 -20.60
CA ARG A 138 -12.52 -2.77 -20.95
C ARG A 138 -13.94 -2.64 -20.39
N ALA A 139 -14.93 -2.89 -21.26
CA ALA A 139 -16.34 -2.92 -20.90
C ALA A 139 -16.65 -4.12 -20.00
#